data_AF-A0AAV5TDM0-F1
#
_entry.id   AF-A0AAV5TDM0-F1
#
_cell.length_a   1.000
_cell.length_b   1.000
_cell.length_c   1.000
_cell.angle_alpha   90.00
_cell.angle_beta   90.00
_cell.angle_gamma   90.00
#
_symmetry.space_group_name_H-M   'P 1'
#
loop_
_entity.id
_entity.type
_entity.pdbx_description
1 polymer ?
#
loop_
_entity_poly.entity_id
_entity_poly.type
_entity_poly.pdbx_seq_one_letter_code
_entity_poly.pdbx_strand_id
1 'polypeptide(L)'
;FSCLPHCWKMWKSQQGGDTTNQGELPQDVFGSAPWIAASSRFIDWLLMLPTTSFWSTMADRDDIRNWLDDVAAWIPRPYEIDRLRALDVEGDVLSSLRLLKGSFLALFFRLAVFDRVRDVSLNAAEWLKRSRPILPLSRFARWLAPFAPPHDAKNKRNRTMFAKCLQLQSNVDGDRSSEDMITLEGKHIEELSDLKKDIDRLSSAWNSARGVKRASIAEIILQFLEGAVDWLYSSISFYRVAEVAKLRCRPAKMAPEVASMVEHFSSFLTTDNLQEIAMHLCDYPIRKVFRLRTQLEQFGVELVHDLLSSANPDKRAAIVTDLLVSERFVYILNDRYSLEQIIAKGTLTQKENVKKILESVQMKQEKATLADISRLGLVKNLGSLSSMPRGVAVAVDEVMAIFPHLSTHYIHACIRHVGYDATEAIDMIVSERVPGWLRRLEGRSDIGGGKGGKKEKKWFEKMEETTSAVRPPITFDHEDCDLLAVVQSSSSPSSSSIE
;
A
#
# COMPACT_ATOMS: atom_id res chain seq x y z
N PHE A 1 16.16 -4.38 -8.70
CA PHE A 1 15.75 -3.25 -7.86
C PHE A 1 16.34 -3.48 -6.48
N SER A 2 16.96 -2.47 -5.85
CA SER A 2 17.88 -2.70 -4.73
C SER A 2 17.61 -1.91 -3.44
N CYS A 3 16.41 -1.34 -3.25
CA CYS A 3 16.07 -0.70 -1.96
C CYS A 3 15.91 -1.74 -0.83
N LEU A 4 15.41 -2.95 -1.12
CA LEU A 4 15.43 -4.08 -0.18
C LEU A 4 16.88 -4.52 0.17
N PRO A 5 17.80 -4.65 -0.81
CA PRO A 5 19.22 -4.82 -0.54
C PRO A 5 19.90 -3.72 0.25
N HIS A 6 19.37 -2.49 0.35
CA HIS A 6 20.04 -1.44 1.14
C HIS A 6 19.77 -1.61 2.64
N CYS A 7 18.53 -1.89 3.03
CA CYS A 7 18.20 -2.34 4.39
C CYS A 7 18.83 -3.71 4.71
N TRP A 8 18.93 -4.62 3.73
CA TRP A 8 19.60 -5.92 3.88
C TRP A 8 21.14 -5.82 3.93
N LYS A 9 21.77 -4.87 3.23
CA LYS A 9 23.22 -4.61 3.31
C LYS A 9 23.59 -4.02 4.66
N MET A 10 22.74 -3.16 5.24
CA MET A 10 22.88 -2.74 6.63
C MET A 10 22.85 -3.96 7.57
N TRP A 11 21.90 -4.88 7.39
CA TRP A 11 21.83 -6.11 8.19
C TRP A 11 23.06 -7.04 8.02
N LYS A 12 23.57 -7.23 6.80
CA LYS A 12 24.81 -8.00 6.58
C LYS A 12 26.05 -7.33 7.19
N SER A 13 26.12 -6.00 7.19
CA SER A 13 27.21 -5.26 7.83
C SER A 13 27.18 -5.37 9.36
N GLN A 14 26.00 -5.56 9.96
CA GLN A 14 25.83 -5.76 11.40
C GLN A 14 26.05 -7.21 11.87
N GLN A 15 26.03 -8.20 10.96
CA GLN A 15 26.37 -9.60 11.30
C GLN A 15 27.86 -9.92 11.17
N GLY A 16 28.61 -9.15 10.36
CA GLY A 16 30.06 -9.24 10.32
C GLY A 16 30.63 -8.38 11.45
N GLY A 17 30.92 -8.99 12.60
CA GLY A 17 31.54 -8.29 13.73
C GLY A 17 32.89 -7.70 13.36
N ASP A 18 32.89 -6.44 12.94
CA ASP A 18 34.02 -5.53 13.00
C ASP A 18 33.49 -4.18 13.50
N THR A 19 33.37 -4.09 14.83
CA THR A 19 33.23 -2.83 15.53
C THR A 19 34.54 -2.06 15.44
N THR A 20 34.67 -1.15 14.49
CA THR A 20 35.56 0.01 14.65
C THR A 20 35.10 1.19 13.79
N ASN A 21 34.63 2.22 14.49
CA ASN A 21 34.50 3.61 14.06
C ASN A 21 33.66 3.90 12.80
N GLN A 22 32.34 3.95 12.98
CA GLN A 22 31.50 4.89 12.24
C GLN A 22 30.96 5.94 13.22
N GLY A 23 31.38 7.19 13.01
CA GLY A 23 30.79 8.34 13.67
C GLY A 23 29.31 8.43 13.32
N GLU A 24 28.50 8.25 14.36
CA GLU A 24 27.23 8.91 14.65
C GLU A 24 26.46 9.52 13.47
N LEU A 25 25.34 8.87 13.11
CA LEU A 25 24.14 9.54 12.66
C LEU A 25 22.96 9.03 13.50
N PRO A 26 22.53 9.76 14.54
CA PRO A 26 21.17 9.67 15.03
C PRO A 26 20.33 10.69 14.26
N GLN A 27 19.62 10.26 13.21
CA GLN A 27 18.66 11.13 12.52
C GLN A 27 17.28 10.94 13.12
N ASP A 28 17.04 11.67 14.21
CA ASP A 28 15.70 12.10 14.55
C ASP A 28 15.19 13.10 13.50
N VAL A 29 13.87 13.11 13.32
CA VAL A 29 13.10 13.76 12.25
C VAL A 29 13.41 15.26 12.04
N PHE A 30 14.06 15.92 13.01
CA PHE A 30 14.48 17.32 12.95
C PHE A 30 15.84 17.58 12.25
N GLY A 31 16.65 16.54 11.98
CA GLY A 31 17.93 16.65 11.26
C GLY A 31 17.85 16.55 9.73
N SER A 32 16.65 16.40 9.16
CA SER A 32 16.45 16.07 7.74
C SER A 32 16.50 17.28 6.79
N ALA A 33 16.12 18.48 7.24
CA ALA A 33 16.07 19.68 6.39
C ALA A 33 17.43 20.07 5.76
N PRO A 34 18.57 20.00 6.48
CA PRO A 34 19.88 20.28 5.89
C PRO A 34 20.24 19.33 4.74
N TRP A 35 19.94 18.03 4.88
CA TRP A 35 20.21 17.04 3.84
C TRP A 35 19.30 17.23 2.62
N ILE A 36 18.01 17.55 2.83
CA ILE A 36 17.07 17.86 1.73
C ILE A 36 17.57 19.06 0.93
N ALA A 37 17.94 20.13 1.62
CA ALA A 37 18.44 21.36 1.00
C ALA A 37 19.77 21.12 0.28
N ALA A 38 20.70 20.37 0.89
CA ALA A 38 21.96 19.99 0.26
C ALA A 38 21.74 19.15 -1.00
N SER A 39 20.81 18.19 -0.95
CA SER A 39 20.47 17.33 -2.08
C SER A 39 19.84 18.14 -3.23
N SER A 40 18.92 19.06 -2.91
CA SER A 40 18.34 19.98 -3.90
C SER A 40 19.42 20.83 -4.57
N ARG A 41 20.31 21.45 -3.79
CA ARG A 41 21.42 22.28 -4.31
C ARG A 41 22.39 21.48 -5.18
N PHE A 42 22.71 20.25 -4.80
CA PHE A 42 23.59 19.40 -5.59
C PHE A 42 22.94 19.01 -6.92
N ILE A 43 21.64 18.69 -6.93
CA ILE A 43 20.90 18.44 -8.16
C ILE A 43 20.84 19.69 -9.04
N ASP A 44 20.61 20.86 -8.44
CA ASP A 44 20.61 22.13 -9.17
C ASP A 44 21.99 22.43 -9.78
N TRP A 45 23.08 22.14 -9.06
CA TRP A 45 24.43 22.22 -9.58
C TRP A 45 24.64 21.28 -10.77
N LEU A 46 24.20 20.01 -10.69
CA LEU A 46 24.24 19.08 -11.82
C LEU A 46 23.46 19.65 -13.02
N LEU A 47 22.30 20.24 -12.78
CA LEU A 47 21.50 20.88 -13.81
C LEU A 47 22.18 22.12 -14.42
N MET A 48 23.02 22.83 -13.68
CA MET A 48 23.78 23.98 -14.18
C MET A 48 25.01 23.59 -15.00
N LEU A 49 25.46 22.33 -14.95
CA LEU A 49 26.62 21.88 -15.74
C LEU A 49 26.39 22.03 -17.26
N PRO A 50 27.42 22.46 -18.02
CA PRO A 50 27.42 22.40 -19.48
C PRO A 50 27.12 20.98 -19.97
N THR A 51 26.50 20.84 -21.15
CA THR A 51 26.05 19.55 -21.69
C THR A 51 27.15 18.48 -21.66
N THR A 52 28.36 18.79 -22.13
CA THR A 52 29.48 17.83 -22.14
C THR A 52 29.83 17.35 -20.73
N SER A 53 30.00 18.27 -19.79
CA SER A 53 30.32 17.99 -18.38
C SER A 53 29.21 17.26 -17.65
N PHE A 54 27.94 17.59 -17.93
CA PHE A 54 26.78 16.90 -17.36
C PHE A 54 26.78 15.43 -17.75
N TRP A 55 26.87 15.14 -19.05
CA TRP A 55 26.82 13.77 -19.56
C TRP A 55 28.04 12.95 -19.14
N SER A 56 29.26 13.53 -19.11
CA SER A 56 30.43 12.81 -18.60
C SER A 56 30.30 12.50 -17.10
N THR A 57 29.84 13.48 -16.31
CA THR A 57 29.60 13.28 -14.87
C THR A 57 28.60 12.15 -14.64
N MET A 58 27.47 12.15 -15.34
CA MET A 58 26.45 11.11 -15.17
C MET A 58 26.87 9.74 -15.73
N ALA A 59 27.75 9.70 -16.73
CA ALA A 59 28.23 8.46 -17.35
C ALA A 59 29.32 7.79 -16.50
N ASP A 60 30.26 8.57 -15.99
CA ASP A 60 31.50 8.08 -15.39
C ASP A 60 31.40 7.87 -13.87
N ARG A 61 30.42 8.51 -13.21
CA ARG A 61 30.28 8.49 -11.74
C ARG A 61 29.10 7.65 -11.26
N ASP A 62 29.35 6.37 -11.02
CA ASP A 62 28.37 5.45 -10.44
C ASP A 62 27.90 5.86 -9.04
N ASP A 63 28.79 6.47 -8.25
CA ASP A 63 28.47 7.00 -6.93
C ASP A 63 27.36 8.06 -6.98
N ILE A 64 27.40 8.97 -7.97
CA ILE A 64 26.33 9.96 -8.18
C ILE A 64 25.03 9.27 -8.57
N ARG A 65 25.08 8.28 -9.48
CA ARG A 65 23.88 7.55 -9.91
C ARG A 65 23.21 6.80 -8.76
N ASN A 66 24.01 6.14 -7.92
CA ASN A 66 23.50 5.42 -6.75
C ASN A 66 22.93 6.39 -5.72
N TRP A 67 23.61 7.51 -5.45
CA TRP A 67 23.10 8.55 -4.56
C TRP A 67 21.77 9.14 -5.06
N LEU A 68 21.61 9.36 -6.38
CA LEU A 68 20.34 9.80 -6.96
C LEU A 68 19.24 8.75 -6.82
N ASP A 69 19.58 7.45 -6.91
CA ASP A 69 18.63 6.38 -6.64
C ASP A 69 18.15 6.41 -5.18
N ASP A 70 19.02 6.74 -4.23
CA ASP A 70 18.68 6.89 -2.81
C ASP A 70 17.81 8.14 -2.57
N VAL A 71 18.16 9.27 -3.20
CA VAL A 71 17.33 10.49 -3.15
C VAL A 71 15.93 10.23 -3.71
N ALA A 72 15.81 9.52 -4.84
CA ALA A 72 14.52 9.18 -5.43
C ALA A 72 13.66 8.29 -4.51
N ALA A 73 14.31 7.34 -3.81
CA ALA A 73 13.65 6.49 -2.85
C ALA A 73 13.14 7.30 -1.64
N TRP A 74 13.86 8.34 -1.25
CA TRP A 74 13.52 9.18 -0.10
C TRP A 74 12.44 10.25 -0.39
N ILE A 75 12.25 10.66 -1.65
CA ILE A 75 11.18 11.61 -1.99
C ILE A 75 9.82 11.00 -1.61
N PRO A 76 9.07 11.63 -0.68
CA PRO A 76 7.88 11.03 -0.13
C PRO A 76 6.81 10.88 -1.21
N ARG A 77 6.16 9.71 -1.21
CA ARG A 77 5.02 9.44 -2.06
C ARG A 77 3.84 10.28 -1.61
N PRO A 78 2.89 10.61 -2.51
CA PRO A 78 1.68 11.37 -2.15
C PRO A 78 0.95 10.87 -0.91
N TYR A 79 0.80 9.54 -0.73
CA TYR A 79 0.16 8.96 0.46
C TYR A 79 0.95 9.17 1.77
N GLU A 80 2.24 9.51 1.68
CA GLU A 80 3.11 9.84 2.81
C GLU A 80 3.06 11.34 3.10
N ILE A 81 3.00 12.18 2.05
CA ILE A 81 2.91 13.65 2.19
C ILE A 81 1.63 14.05 2.92
N ASP A 82 0.49 13.44 2.59
CA ASP A 82 -0.77 13.75 3.27
C ASP A 82 -0.70 13.43 4.77
N ARG A 83 0.12 12.43 5.15
CA ARG A 83 0.42 12.14 6.55
C ARG A 83 1.34 13.18 7.18
N LEU A 84 2.41 13.59 6.49
CA LEU A 84 3.30 14.63 7.01
C LEU A 84 2.52 15.93 7.29
N ARG A 85 1.54 16.26 6.45
CA ARG A 85 0.62 17.38 6.71
C ARG A 85 -0.28 17.15 7.93
N ALA A 86 -0.81 15.94 8.09
CA ALA A 86 -1.65 15.59 9.25
C ALA A 86 -0.88 15.56 10.58
N LEU A 87 0.44 15.38 10.53
CA LEU A 87 1.33 15.41 11.69
C LEU A 87 1.87 16.82 12.00
N ASP A 88 1.33 17.86 11.33
CA ASP A 88 1.76 19.26 11.46
C ASP A 88 3.28 19.46 11.33
N VAL A 89 3.90 18.71 10.39
CA VAL A 89 5.33 18.85 10.11
C VAL A 89 5.61 20.28 9.65
N GLU A 90 6.65 20.89 10.23
CA GLU A 90 7.04 22.29 10.02
C GLU A 90 7.01 22.71 8.54
N GLY A 91 6.48 23.91 8.28
CA GLY A 91 6.31 24.46 6.94
C GLY A 91 7.60 24.52 6.11
N ASP A 92 8.74 24.66 6.78
CA ASP A 92 10.07 24.73 6.15
C ASP A 92 10.53 23.37 5.59
N VAL A 93 10.21 22.27 6.27
CA VAL A 93 10.50 20.91 5.79
C VAL A 93 9.66 20.62 4.56
N LEU A 94 8.36 20.94 4.58
CA LEU A 94 7.48 20.75 3.43
C LEU A 94 7.91 21.60 2.23
N SER A 95 8.40 22.81 2.48
CA SER A 95 8.91 23.70 1.42
C SER A 95 10.22 23.16 0.82
N SER A 96 11.13 22.67 1.66
CA SER A 96 12.38 22.03 1.21
C SER A 96 12.10 20.76 0.41
N LEU A 97 11.12 19.95 0.83
CA LEU A 97 10.67 18.77 0.08
C LEU A 97 10.10 19.13 -1.29
N ARG A 98 9.33 20.22 -1.39
CA ARG A 98 8.82 20.71 -2.68
C ARG A 98 9.96 21.13 -3.61
N LEU A 99 10.98 21.81 -3.09
CA LEU A 99 12.17 22.20 -3.86
C LEU A 99 12.92 20.96 -4.36
N LEU A 100 13.25 20.02 -3.47
CA LEU A 100 13.91 18.76 -3.83
C LEU A 100 13.13 18.00 -4.91
N LYS A 101 11.81 17.90 -4.74
CA LYS A 101 10.92 17.28 -5.72
C LYS A 101 10.97 17.99 -7.08
N GLY A 102 10.99 19.32 -7.09
CA GLY A 102 11.13 20.13 -8.31
C GLY A 102 12.46 19.92 -9.03
N SER A 103 13.57 20.03 -8.30
CA SER A 103 14.92 19.83 -8.82
C SER A 103 15.11 18.42 -9.36
N PHE A 104 14.64 17.40 -8.62
CA PHE A 104 14.72 16.01 -9.06
C PHE A 104 13.88 15.74 -10.32
N LEU A 105 12.69 16.34 -10.41
CA LEU A 105 11.86 16.24 -11.62
C LEU A 105 12.53 16.89 -12.84
N ALA A 106 13.19 18.04 -12.66
CA ALA A 106 13.95 18.68 -13.72
C ALA A 106 15.14 17.82 -14.19
N LEU A 107 15.85 17.18 -13.25
CA LEU A 107 16.90 16.22 -13.55
C LEU A 107 16.36 15.01 -14.32
N PHE A 108 15.23 14.46 -13.87
CA PHE A 108 14.55 13.38 -14.56
C PHE A 108 14.26 13.76 -16.01
N PHE A 109 13.69 14.95 -16.28
CA PHE A 109 13.40 15.36 -17.65
C PHE A 109 14.65 15.64 -18.49
N ARG A 110 15.73 16.16 -17.92
CA ARG A 110 17.01 16.32 -18.64
C ARG A 110 17.56 14.99 -19.12
N LEU A 111 17.36 13.92 -18.34
CA LEU A 111 17.75 12.56 -18.72
C LEU A 111 16.73 11.90 -19.64
N ALA A 112 15.44 12.18 -19.47
CA ALA A 112 14.37 11.45 -20.14
C ALA A 112 13.91 12.09 -21.47
N VAL A 113 14.21 13.37 -21.72
CA VAL A 113 13.80 14.13 -22.92
C VAL A 113 15.01 14.77 -23.58
N PHE A 114 15.14 14.59 -24.90
CA PHE A 114 16.15 15.28 -25.70
C PHE A 114 15.75 16.75 -25.92
N ASP A 115 16.57 17.67 -25.44
CA ASP A 115 16.40 19.12 -25.64
C ASP A 115 17.43 19.64 -26.64
N ARG A 116 16.98 19.96 -27.87
CA ARG A 116 17.85 20.48 -28.94
C ARG A 116 18.48 21.83 -28.62
N VAL A 117 17.83 22.64 -27.79
CA VAL A 117 18.32 23.98 -27.43
C VAL A 117 19.41 23.87 -26.36
N ARG A 118 19.23 22.96 -25.41
CA ARG A 118 20.18 22.76 -24.33
C ARG A 118 21.35 21.85 -24.72
N ASP A 119 21.08 20.79 -25.47
CA ASP A 119 22.06 19.79 -25.91
C ASP A 119 22.45 19.97 -27.38
N VAL A 120 22.79 21.21 -27.78
CA VAL A 120 23.14 21.58 -29.17
C VAL A 120 24.28 20.72 -29.74
N SER A 121 25.17 20.23 -28.88
CA SER A 121 26.32 19.40 -29.26
C SER A 121 25.98 17.93 -29.49
N LEU A 122 24.75 17.49 -29.25
CA LEU A 122 24.32 16.10 -29.40
C LEU A 122 23.19 16.01 -30.42
N ASN A 123 23.23 14.99 -31.27
CA ASN A 123 22.03 14.59 -32.00
C ASN A 123 21.15 13.65 -31.14
N ALA A 124 19.90 13.42 -31.57
CA ALA A 124 18.95 12.60 -30.82
C ALA A 124 19.45 11.15 -30.58
N ALA A 125 20.16 10.57 -31.55
CA ALA A 125 20.70 9.22 -31.44
C ALA A 125 21.84 9.13 -30.43
N GLU A 126 22.74 10.11 -30.41
CA GLU A 126 23.82 10.23 -29.44
C GLU A 126 23.30 10.48 -28.03
N TRP A 127 22.31 11.37 -27.89
CA TRP A 127 21.62 11.60 -26.62
C TRP A 127 21.02 10.29 -26.10
N LEU A 128 20.31 9.54 -26.93
CA LEU A 128 19.69 8.28 -26.53
C LEU A 128 20.74 7.24 -26.10
N LYS A 129 21.86 7.15 -26.83
CA LYS A 129 22.98 6.26 -26.50
C LYS A 129 23.61 6.59 -25.14
N ARG A 130 23.67 7.86 -24.76
CA ARG A 130 24.19 8.32 -23.46
C ARG A 130 23.16 8.18 -22.34
N SER A 131 21.90 8.51 -22.62
CA SER A 131 20.80 8.49 -21.67
C SER A 131 20.47 7.08 -21.19
N ARG A 132 20.33 6.11 -22.11
CA ARG A 132 19.78 4.79 -21.78
C ARG A 132 20.56 4.01 -20.70
N PRO A 133 21.91 4.04 -20.66
CA PRO A 133 22.65 3.46 -19.53
C PRO A 133 22.47 4.21 -18.20
N ILE A 134 22.22 5.52 -18.26
CA ILE A 134 22.05 6.38 -17.08
C ILE A 134 20.61 6.30 -16.54
N LEU A 135 19.61 6.17 -17.41
CA LEU A 135 18.21 6.03 -17.04
C LEU A 135 17.62 4.78 -17.70
N PRO A 136 18.08 3.58 -17.32
CA PRO A 136 17.48 2.34 -17.80
C PRO A 136 16.03 2.27 -17.30
N LEU A 137 15.23 1.47 -17.99
CA LEU A 137 13.79 1.34 -17.71
C LEU A 137 13.46 1.01 -16.23
N SER A 138 14.32 0.22 -15.57
CA SER A 138 14.19 -0.07 -14.12
C SER A 138 14.35 1.16 -13.23
N ARG A 139 15.29 2.06 -13.58
CA ARG A 139 15.49 3.33 -12.87
C ARG A 139 14.37 4.31 -13.20
N PHE A 140 13.95 4.37 -14.46
CA PHE A 140 12.80 5.16 -14.91
C PHE A 140 11.55 4.83 -14.09
N ALA A 141 11.23 3.54 -13.94
CA ALA A 141 10.06 3.09 -13.17
C ALA A 141 10.11 3.56 -11.71
N ARG A 142 11.27 3.48 -11.06
CA ARG A 142 11.45 3.91 -9.66
C ARG A 142 11.33 5.43 -9.51
N TRP A 143 12.01 6.18 -10.37
CA TRP A 143 12.06 7.64 -10.29
C TRP A 143 10.74 8.29 -10.66
N LEU A 144 9.87 7.58 -11.39
CA LEU A 144 8.55 8.05 -11.80
C LEU A 144 7.54 8.12 -10.64
N ALA A 145 7.62 7.18 -9.69
CA ALA A 145 6.60 6.95 -8.67
C ALA A 145 6.18 8.21 -7.87
N PRO A 146 7.11 9.10 -7.42
CA PRO A 146 6.74 10.33 -6.71
C PRO A 146 5.90 11.32 -7.53
N PHE A 147 5.96 11.26 -8.86
CA PHE A 147 5.47 12.29 -9.78
C PHE A 147 4.24 11.87 -10.59
N ALA A 148 3.99 10.57 -10.67
CA ALA A 148 2.84 10.00 -11.38
C ALA A 148 1.94 9.15 -10.46
N PRO A 149 1.39 9.71 -9.36
CA PRO A 149 0.46 8.98 -8.49
C PRO A 149 -0.62 8.23 -9.26
N PRO A 150 -0.90 6.97 -8.87
CA PRO A 150 -1.94 6.17 -9.50
C PRO A 150 -3.34 6.75 -9.24
N HIS A 151 -3.60 7.37 -8.09
CA HIS A 151 -4.95 7.82 -7.72
C HIS A 151 -5.31 9.24 -8.12
N ASP A 152 -4.38 10.02 -8.65
CA ASP A 152 -4.65 11.42 -8.96
C ASP A 152 -5.17 11.57 -10.39
N ALA A 153 -6.50 11.69 -10.54
CA ALA A 153 -7.16 11.95 -11.81
C ALA A 153 -6.74 13.29 -12.44
N LYS A 154 -6.35 14.29 -11.61
CA LYS A 154 -5.84 15.58 -12.09
C LYS A 154 -4.45 15.45 -12.70
N ASN A 155 -3.80 14.30 -12.48
CA ASN A 155 -2.45 14.05 -12.95
C ASN A 155 -2.36 13.40 -14.36
N LYS A 156 -3.46 13.44 -15.13
CA LYS A 156 -3.49 12.98 -16.52
C LYS A 156 -2.38 13.63 -17.37
N ARG A 157 -2.10 14.92 -17.14
CA ARG A 157 -1.05 15.67 -17.84
C ARG A 157 0.34 15.07 -17.60
N ASN A 158 0.73 14.79 -16.35
CA ASN A 158 2.06 14.23 -16.10
C ASN A 158 2.16 12.81 -16.64
N ARG A 159 1.10 11.99 -16.53
CA ARG A 159 1.12 10.64 -17.14
C ARG A 159 1.38 10.69 -18.65
N THR A 160 0.72 11.59 -19.38
CA THR A 160 0.97 11.77 -20.81
C THR A 160 2.40 12.28 -21.07
N MET A 161 2.92 13.16 -20.23
CA MET A 161 4.30 13.65 -20.35
C MET A 161 5.32 12.53 -20.14
N PHE A 162 5.19 11.75 -19.07
CA PHE A 162 6.05 10.61 -18.78
C PHE A 162 5.91 9.50 -19.83
N ALA A 163 4.71 9.29 -20.37
CA ALA A 163 4.49 8.33 -21.45
C ALA A 163 5.27 8.71 -22.72
N LYS A 164 5.30 10.01 -23.08
CA LYS A 164 6.14 10.50 -24.18
C LYS A 164 7.63 10.30 -23.92
N CYS A 165 8.09 10.57 -22.69
CA CYS A 165 9.47 10.31 -22.29
C CYS A 165 9.81 8.82 -22.46
N LEU A 166 8.91 7.95 -22.01
CA LEU A 166 9.06 6.51 -22.09
C LEU A 166 9.09 5.98 -23.53
N GLN A 167 8.26 6.53 -24.42
CA GLN A 167 8.28 6.23 -25.86
C GLN A 167 9.62 6.63 -26.49
N LEU A 168 10.15 7.81 -26.15
CA LEU A 168 11.44 8.28 -26.65
C LEU A 168 12.61 7.40 -26.17
N GLN A 169 12.60 6.97 -24.90
CA GLN A 169 13.64 6.11 -24.33
C GLN A 169 13.61 4.69 -24.90
N SER A 170 12.42 4.15 -25.15
CA SER A 170 12.25 2.78 -25.62
C SER A 170 12.49 2.63 -27.14
N ASN A 171 12.64 3.74 -27.88
CA ASN A 171 12.80 3.78 -29.34
C ASN A 171 11.76 2.90 -30.06
N VAL A 172 10.53 2.86 -29.53
CA VAL A 172 9.45 2.03 -30.05
C VAL A 172 8.68 2.86 -31.08
N ASP A 173 9.00 2.67 -32.35
CA ASP A 173 7.99 2.77 -33.39
C ASP A 173 7.00 1.61 -33.18
N GLY A 174 5.71 1.92 -33.23
CA GLY A 174 4.64 1.11 -32.64
C GLY A 174 4.68 -0.42 -32.85
N ASP A 175 3.98 -1.09 -31.93
CA ASP A 175 3.49 -2.48 -31.97
C ASP A 175 4.43 -3.62 -31.51
N ARG A 176 5.69 -3.33 -31.16
CA ARG A 176 6.59 -4.34 -30.54
C ARG A 176 6.80 -4.05 -29.06
N SER A 177 6.63 -5.09 -28.22
CA SER A 177 7.14 -5.06 -26.85
C SER A 177 8.65 -4.84 -26.92
N SER A 178 9.14 -3.69 -26.49
CA SER A 178 10.58 -3.46 -26.38
C SER A 178 11.17 -4.58 -25.52
N GLU A 179 12.26 -5.20 -25.98
CA GLU A 179 13.00 -6.21 -25.22
C GLU A 179 13.25 -5.75 -23.77
N ASP A 180 13.52 -4.46 -23.56
CA ASP A 180 13.65 -3.80 -22.27
C ASP A 180 12.46 -4.02 -21.32
N MET A 181 11.22 -3.94 -21.83
CA MET A 181 10.00 -4.19 -21.04
C MET A 181 9.91 -5.66 -20.64
N ILE A 182 10.25 -6.57 -21.55
CA ILE A 182 10.28 -8.01 -21.28
C ILE A 182 11.32 -8.33 -20.21
N THR A 183 12.50 -7.73 -20.29
CA THR A 183 13.57 -7.86 -19.31
C THR A 183 13.18 -7.26 -17.96
N LEU A 184 12.54 -6.08 -17.97
CA LEU A 184 12.05 -5.44 -16.74
C LEU A 184 11.01 -6.32 -16.03
N GLU A 185 10.03 -6.83 -16.78
CA GLU A 185 9.03 -7.75 -16.23
C GLU A 185 9.64 -9.02 -15.68
N GLY A 186 10.66 -9.59 -16.37
CA GLY A 186 11.40 -10.74 -15.86
C GLY A 186 12.02 -10.45 -14.49
N LYS A 187 12.69 -9.30 -14.36
CA LYS A 187 13.27 -8.84 -13.08
C LYS A 187 12.20 -8.63 -12.00
N HIS A 188 11.07 -8.03 -12.34
CA HIS A 188 9.96 -7.86 -11.39
C HIS A 188 9.39 -9.19 -10.90
N ILE A 189 9.28 -10.19 -11.78
CA ILE A 189 8.82 -11.54 -11.40
C ILE A 189 9.83 -12.22 -10.48
N GLU A 190 11.13 -12.13 -10.79
CA GLU A 190 12.20 -12.64 -9.92
C GLU A 190 12.15 -11.97 -8.53
N GLU A 191 11.98 -10.65 -8.50
CA GLU A 191 11.84 -9.88 -7.25
C GLU A 191 10.62 -10.29 -6.44
N LEU A 192 9.47 -10.53 -7.08
CA LEU A 192 8.28 -11.05 -6.41
C LEU A 192 8.52 -12.45 -5.83
N SER A 193 9.26 -13.31 -6.53
CA SER A 193 9.62 -14.64 -6.03
C SER A 193 10.53 -14.54 -4.79
N ASP A 194 11.50 -13.64 -4.81
CA ASP A 194 12.40 -13.44 -3.67
C ASP A 194 11.67 -12.82 -2.47
N LEU A 195 10.77 -11.86 -2.72
CA LEU A 195 9.88 -11.31 -1.68
C LEU A 195 9.07 -12.41 -0.98
N LYS A 196 8.51 -13.37 -1.72
CA LYS A 196 7.78 -14.51 -1.11
C LYS A 196 8.66 -15.34 -0.19
N LYS A 197 9.87 -15.71 -0.64
CA LYS A 197 10.83 -16.47 0.18
C LYS A 197 11.22 -15.70 1.44
N ASP A 198 11.36 -14.38 1.33
CA ASP A 198 11.72 -13.54 2.46
C ASP A 198 10.57 -13.42 3.47
N ILE A 199 9.30 -13.38 3.02
CA ILE A 199 8.14 -13.49 3.93
C ILE A 199 8.18 -14.81 4.69
N ASP A 200 8.44 -15.93 4.02
CA ASP A 200 8.45 -17.25 4.67
C ASP A 200 9.57 -17.35 5.72
N ARG A 201 10.74 -16.77 5.42
CA ARG A 201 11.85 -16.63 6.37
C ARG A 201 11.47 -15.74 7.56
N LEU A 202 10.86 -14.58 7.30
CA LEU A 202 10.41 -13.67 8.35
C LEU A 202 9.32 -14.28 9.23
N SER A 203 8.38 -15.02 8.64
CA SER A 203 7.35 -15.77 9.34
C SER A 203 7.96 -16.84 10.25
N SER A 204 8.92 -17.60 9.75
CA SER A 204 9.64 -18.61 10.54
C SER A 204 10.44 -17.99 11.69
N ALA A 205 11.12 -16.87 11.43
CA ALA A 205 11.86 -16.12 12.44
C ALA A 205 10.93 -15.51 13.50
N TRP A 206 9.80 -14.93 13.08
CA TRP A 206 8.78 -14.36 13.96
C TRP A 206 8.22 -15.39 14.93
N ASN A 207 7.84 -16.56 14.41
CA ASN A 207 7.23 -17.63 15.20
C ASN A 207 8.20 -18.27 16.20
N SER A 208 9.51 -18.25 15.90
CA SER A 208 10.55 -18.82 16.77
C SER A 208 11.15 -17.81 17.76
N ALA A 209 11.02 -16.51 17.50
CA ALA A 209 11.61 -15.47 18.33
C ALA A 209 10.81 -15.15 19.60
N ARG A 210 11.55 -14.75 20.64
CA ARG A 210 11.03 -14.30 21.95
C ARG A 210 11.80 -13.07 22.44
N GLY A 211 11.17 -12.25 23.27
CA GLY A 211 11.79 -11.10 23.92
C GLY A 211 12.40 -10.09 22.94
N VAL A 212 13.61 -9.60 23.23
CA VAL A 212 14.31 -8.55 22.45
C VAL A 212 14.48 -8.93 20.97
N LYS A 213 14.77 -10.21 20.67
CA LYS A 213 14.88 -10.67 19.28
C LYS A 213 13.60 -10.48 18.48
N ARG A 214 12.43 -10.56 19.15
CA ARG A 214 11.12 -10.37 18.52
C ARG A 214 10.87 -8.91 18.15
N ALA A 215 11.35 -7.97 18.97
CA ALA A 215 11.30 -6.53 18.65
C ALA A 215 12.14 -6.20 17.41
N SER A 216 13.38 -6.70 17.33
CA SER A 216 14.21 -6.50 16.13
C SER A 216 13.59 -7.11 14.88
N ILE A 217 12.95 -8.27 14.98
CA ILE A 217 12.22 -8.87 13.85
C ILE A 217 10.98 -8.04 13.48
N ALA A 218 10.27 -7.46 14.45
CA ALA A 218 9.13 -6.59 14.20
C ALA A 218 9.55 -5.37 13.36
N GLU A 219 10.69 -4.74 13.67
CA GLU A 219 11.25 -3.63 12.90
C GLU A 219 11.58 -4.04 11.46
N ILE A 220 12.19 -5.22 11.29
CA ILE A 220 12.49 -5.76 9.96
C ILE A 220 11.21 -6.01 9.17
N ILE A 221 10.18 -6.60 9.81
CA ILE A 221 8.88 -6.83 9.18
C ILE A 221 8.26 -5.49 8.74
N LEU A 222 8.35 -4.45 9.57
CA LEU A 222 7.83 -3.12 9.22
C LEU A 222 8.54 -2.56 7.98
N GLN A 223 9.87 -2.53 7.98
CA GLN A 223 10.65 -2.03 6.83
C GLN A 223 10.36 -2.83 5.56
N PHE A 224 10.22 -4.16 5.70
CA PHE A 224 9.92 -5.05 4.60
C PHE A 224 8.52 -4.79 4.02
N LEU A 225 7.53 -4.55 4.89
CA LEU A 225 6.19 -4.19 4.48
C LEU A 225 6.14 -2.82 3.79
N GLU A 226 6.89 -1.82 4.28
CA GLU A 226 7.04 -0.52 3.62
C GLU A 226 7.64 -0.66 2.23
N GLY A 227 8.70 -1.46 2.09
CA GLY A 227 9.33 -1.74 0.80
C GLY A 227 8.38 -2.44 -0.18
N ALA A 228 7.57 -3.39 0.29
CA ALA A 228 6.58 -4.07 -0.55
C ALA A 228 5.47 -3.13 -1.03
N VAL A 229 4.99 -2.23 -0.15
CA VAL A 229 4.00 -1.20 -0.50
C VAL A 229 4.57 -0.22 -1.52
N ASP A 230 5.80 0.29 -1.32
CA ASP A 230 6.45 1.19 -2.29
C ASP A 230 6.70 0.51 -3.64
N TRP A 231 7.06 -0.78 -3.64
CA TRP A 231 7.23 -1.56 -4.86
C TRP A 231 5.94 -1.66 -5.65
N LEU A 232 4.81 -1.99 -4.99
CA LEU A 232 3.50 -2.06 -5.63
C LEU A 232 3.08 -0.70 -6.18
N TYR A 233 3.22 0.35 -5.36
CA TYR A 233 2.88 1.72 -5.75
C TYR A 233 3.67 2.19 -6.99
N SER A 234 4.98 1.94 -6.99
CA SER A 234 5.87 2.27 -8.09
C SER A 234 5.52 1.48 -9.36
N SER A 235 5.21 0.20 -9.21
CA SER A 235 4.80 -0.67 -10.30
C SER A 235 3.51 -0.19 -10.95
N ILE A 236 2.46 0.12 -10.18
CA ILE A 236 1.20 0.66 -10.71
C ILE A 236 1.46 1.96 -11.49
N SER A 237 2.22 2.88 -10.89
CA SER A 237 2.54 4.17 -11.49
C SER A 237 3.23 3.98 -12.84
N PHE A 238 4.20 3.06 -12.90
CA PHE A 238 4.89 2.69 -14.13
C PHE A 238 3.97 2.04 -15.16
N TYR A 239 3.20 1.01 -14.80
CA TYR A 239 2.34 0.29 -15.75
C TYR A 239 1.25 1.18 -16.33
N ARG A 240 0.69 2.12 -15.55
CA ARG A 240 -0.25 3.13 -16.08
C ARG A 240 0.41 4.08 -17.08
N VAL A 241 1.66 4.47 -16.86
CA VAL A 241 2.42 5.28 -17.83
C VAL A 241 2.79 4.46 -19.06
N ALA A 242 3.19 3.20 -18.89
CA ALA A 242 3.49 2.26 -19.97
C ALA A 242 2.26 2.00 -20.85
N GLU A 243 1.08 1.87 -20.26
CA GLU A 243 -0.19 1.73 -20.97
C GLU A 243 -0.49 2.96 -21.84
N VAL A 244 -0.36 4.17 -21.28
CA VAL A 244 -0.53 5.43 -22.06
C VAL A 244 0.53 5.55 -23.16
N ALA A 245 1.75 5.06 -22.90
CA ALA A 245 2.82 4.95 -23.88
C ALA A 245 2.58 3.85 -24.94
N LYS A 246 1.51 3.06 -24.82
CA LYS A 246 1.20 1.89 -25.66
C LYS A 246 2.29 0.83 -25.66
N LEU A 247 3.02 0.70 -24.55
CA LEU A 247 3.99 -0.37 -24.37
C LEU A 247 3.29 -1.65 -23.94
N ARG A 248 3.57 -2.73 -24.67
CA ARG A 248 2.96 -4.02 -24.44
C ARG A 248 3.57 -4.69 -23.21
N CYS A 249 2.72 -4.92 -22.21
CA CYS A 249 3.05 -5.72 -21.03
C CYS A 249 2.60 -7.17 -21.22
N ARG A 250 3.07 -8.10 -20.37
CA ARG A 250 2.62 -9.50 -20.30
C ARG A 250 1.83 -9.77 -19.01
N PRO A 251 0.56 -9.32 -18.94
CA PRO A 251 -0.31 -9.53 -17.78
C PRO A 251 -0.37 -10.98 -17.27
N ALA A 252 -0.37 -11.96 -18.19
CA ALA A 252 -0.53 -13.37 -17.85
C ALA A 252 0.59 -13.94 -16.98
N LYS A 253 1.79 -13.35 -16.99
CA LYS A 253 2.89 -13.77 -16.11
C LYS A 253 2.93 -12.94 -14.82
N MET A 254 2.69 -11.64 -14.92
CA MET A 254 2.84 -10.73 -13.79
C MET A 254 1.67 -10.83 -12.80
N ALA A 255 0.43 -10.91 -13.29
CA ALA A 255 -0.75 -10.86 -12.43
C ALA A 255 -0.82 -12.00 -11.41
N PRO A 256 -0.58 -13.28 -11.79
CA PRO A 256 -0.54 -14.38 -10.81
C PRO A 256 0.56 -14.22 -9.77
N GLU A 257 1.73 -13.72 -10.17
CA GLU A 257 2.84 -13.53 -9.24
C GLU A 257 2.55 -12.45 -8.19
N VAL A 258 1.95 -11.33 -8.62
CA VAL A 258 1.50 -10.25 -7.72
C VAL A 258 0.41 -10.76 -6.78
N ALA A 259 -0.62 -11.44 -7.31
CA ALA A 259 -1.71 -11.99 -6.51
C ALA A 259 -1.21 -12.96 -5.44
N SER A 260 -0.35 -13.89 -5.85
CA SER A 260 0.27 -14.86 -4.96
C SER A 260 1.15 -14.17 -3.91
N MET A 261 1.92 -13.13 -4.26
CA MET A 261 2.75 -12.39 -3.29
C MET A 261 1.88 -11.71 -2.23
N VAL A 262 0.83 -10.99 -2.65
CA VAL A 262 -0.08 -10.29 -1.73
C VAL A 262 -0.78 -11.28 -0.80
N GLU A 263 -1.14 -12.47 -1.31
CA GLU A 263 -1.74 -13.51 -0.48
C GLU A 263 -0.76 -14.10 0.54
N HIS A 264 0.52 -14.30 0.19
CA HIS A 264 1.55 -14.75 1.15
C HIS A 264 1.77 -13.72 2.26
N PHE A 265 1.81 -12.43 1.92
CA PHE A 265 1.83 -11.39 2.95
C PHE A 265 0.57 -11.44 3.81
N SER A 266 -0.60 -11.61 3.19
CA SER A 266 -1.89 -11.61 3.86
C SER A 266 -2.07 -12.81 4.81
N SER A 267 -1.47 -13.96 4.50
CA SER A 267 -1.49 -15.15 5.35
C SER A 267 -0.56 -15.00 6.55
N PHE A 268 0.58 -14.32 6.38
CA PHE A 268 1.48 -13.99 7.49
C PHE A 268 0.93 -12.86 8.37
N LEU A 269 0.45 -11.78 7.75
CA LEU A 269 -0.05 -10.58 8.40
C LEU A 269 -1.52 -10.72 8.82
N THR A 270 -1.80 -11.76 9.61
CA THR A 270 -3.10 -11.91 10.29
C THR A 270 -3.32 -10.77 11.27
N THR A 271 -4.57 -10.53 11.68
CA THR A 271 -4.88 -9.48 12.65
C THR A 271 -4.09 -9.64 13.96
N ASP A 272 -3.98 -10.87 14.47
CA ASP A 272 -3.22 -11.20 15.68
C ASP A 272 -1.74 -10.90 15.51
N ASN A 273 -1.13 -11.34 14.40
CA ASN A 273 0.28 -11.08 14.14
C ASN A 273 0.55 -9.58 13.98
N LEU A 274 -0.32 -8.83 13.31
CA LEU A 274 -0.18 -7.37 13.18
C LEU A 274 -0.26 -6.66 14.53
N GLN A 275 -1.19 -7.07 15.40
CA GLN A 275 -1.30 -6.51 16.74
C GLN A 275 -0.03 -6.80 17.54
N GLU A 276 0.45 -8.03 17.50
CA GLU A 276 1.67 -8.42 18.22
C GLU A 276 2.92 -7.72 17.68
N ILE A 277 3.07 -7.62 16.35
CA ILE A 277 4.12 -6.83 15.70
C ILE A 277 4.05 -5.38 16.16
N ALA A 278 2.87 -4.78 16.14
CA ALA A 278 2.68 -3.39 16.57
C ALA A 278 3.04 -3.18 18.05
N MET A 279 2.68 -4.11 18.94
CA MET A 279 3.04 -4.03 20.37
C MET A 279 4.55 -4.10 20.61
N HIS A 280 5.30 -4.76 19.71
CA HIS A 280 6.75 -4.83 19.79
C HIS A 280 7.48 -3.62 19.19
N LEU A 281 6.76 -2.73 18.49
CA LEU A 281 7.28 -1.49 17.94
C LEU A 281 6.98 -0.36 18.93
N CYS A 282 7.82 -0.20 19.96
CA CYS A 282 7.60 0.67 21.13
C CYS A 282 7.16 2.11 20.82
N ASP A 283 7.52 2.65 19.65
CA ASP A 283 7.28 4.06 19.28
C ASP A 283 6.31 4.25 18.10
N TYR A 284 5.71 3.18 17.59
CA TYR A 284 4.90 3.25 16.36
C TYR A 284 3.41 3.03 16.61
N PRO A 285 2.53 3.87 16.02
CA PRO A 285 1.10 3.66 16.16
C PRO A 285 0.74 2.37 15.43
N ILE A 286 0.01 1.48 16.09
CA ILE A 286 -0.65 0.29 15.50
C ILE A 286 -1.30 0.60 14.14
N ARG A 287 -1.85 1.81 14.02
CA ARG A 287 -2.43 2.37 12.79
C ARG A 287 -1.49 2.30 11.59
N LYS A 288 -0.17 2.50 11.76
CA LYS A 288 0.82 2.44 10.67
C LYS A 288 0.91 1.04 10.07
N VAL A 289 1.08 0.02 10.91
CA VAL A 289 1.22 -1.38 10.51
C VAL A 289 -0.04 -1.88 9.80
N PHE A 290 -1.22 -1.59 10.38
CA PHE A 290 -2.51 -1.91 9.77
C PHE A 290 -2.70 -1.19 8.43
N ARG A 291 -2.39 0.11 8.37
CA ARG A 291 -2.49 0.88 7.13
C ARG A 291 -1.61 0.30 6.03
N LEU A 292 -0.36 -0.03 6.34
CA LEU A 292 0.56 -0.60 5.36
C LEU A 292 0.06 -1.94 4.81
N ARG A 293 -0.52 -2.81 5.65
CA ARG A 293 -1.21 -4.01 5.17
C ARG A 293 -2.36 -3.66 4.22
N THR A 294 -3.23 -2.72 4.60
CA THR A 294 -4.35 -2.32 3.75
C THR A 294 -3.87 -1.75 2.42
N GLN A 295 -2.80 -0.96 2.42
CA GLN A 295 -2.19 -0.41 1.21
C GLN A 295 -1.58 -1.51 0.34
N LEU A 296 -0.93 -2.51 0.94
CA LEU A 296 -0.41 -3.67 0.21
C LEU A 296 -1.52 -4.44 -0.52
N GLU A 297 -2.60 -4.77 0.20
CA GLU A 297 -3.77 -5.45 -0.38
C GLU A 297 -4.42 -4.60 -1.49
N GLN A 298 -4.62 -3.31 -1.22
CA GLN A 298 -5.20 -2.36 -2.18
C GLN A 298 -4.37 -2.22 -3.45
N PHE A 299 -3.09 -1.87 -3.33
CA PHE A 299 -2.22 -1.64 -4.47
C PHE A 299 -2.01 -2.94 -5.26
N GLY A 300 -1.92 -4.08 -4.59
CA GLY A 300 -1.87 -5.39 -5.25
C GLY A 300 -3.09 -5.64 -6.13
N VAL A 301 -4.29 -5.43 -5.58
CA VAL A 301 -5.56 -5.61 -6.31
C VAL A 301 -5.69 -4.64 -7.48
N GLU A 302 -5.30 -3.38 -7.30
CA GLU A 302 -5.31 -2.38 -8.36
C GLU A 302 -4.32 -2.69 -9.49
N LEU A 303 -3.11 -3.13 -9.14
CA LEU A 303 -2.10 -3.52 -10.13
C LEU A 303 -2.61 -4.68 -10.98
N VAL A 304 -3.17 -5.71 -10.35
CA VAL A 304 -3.75 -6.86 -11.08
C VAL A 304 -4.93 -6.43 -11.94
N HIS A 305 -5.80 -5.55 -11.45
CA HIS A 305 -6.89 -5.00 -12.24
C HIS A 305 -6.40 -4.24 -13.49
N ASP A 306 -5.36 -3.40 -13.35
CA ASP A 306 -4.79 -2.65 -14.48
C ASP A 306 -4.14 -3.60 -15.50
N LEU A 307 -3.45 -4.65 -15.03
CA LEU A 307 -2.90 -5.70 -15.89
C LEU A 307 -4.01 -6.48 -16.62
N LEU A 308 -5.11 -6.83 -15.96
CA LEU A 308 -6.26 -7.48 -16.58
C LEU A 308 -6.94 -6.57 -17.61
N SER A 309 -7.09 -5.29 -17.28
CA SER A 309 -7.70 -4.28 -18.15
C SER A 309 -6.89 -4.06 -19.43
N SER A 310 -5.57 -4.05 -19.32
CA SER A 310 -4.66 -3.93 -20.47
C SER A 310 -4.48 -5.24 -21.26
N ALA A 311 -4.84 -6.39 -20.69
CA ALA A 311 -4.77 -7.68 -21.38
C ALA A 311 -5.78 -7.77 -22.54
N ASN A 312 -5.42 -8.55 -23.57
CA ASN A 312 -6.36 -8.92 -24.63
C ASN A 312 -7.61 -9.56 -23.98
N PRO A 313 -8.83 -9.09 -24.31
CA PRO A 313 -10.06 -9.63 -23.73
C PRO A 313 -10.19 -11.15 -23.78
N ASP A 314 -9.71 -11.79 -24.84
CA ASP A 314 -9.78 -13.24 -25.02
C ASP A 314 -8.87 -14.00 -24.03
N LYS A 315 -7.84 -13.33 -23.51
CA LYS A 315 -6.89 -13.90 -22.55
C LYS A 315 -7.28 -13.64 -21.10
N ARG A 316 -8.16 -12.67 -20.83
CA ARG A 316 -8.54 -12.29 -19.46
C ARG A 316 -9.12 -13.47 -18.67
N ALA A 317 -9.95 -14.29 -19.30
CA ALA A 317 -10.54 -15.46 -18.65
C ALA A 317 -9.49 -16.51 -18.23
N ALA A 318 -8.47 -16.73 -19.06
CA ALA A 318 -7.36 -17.62 -18.71
C ALA A 318 -6.55 -17.07 -17.53
N ILE A 319 -6.20 -15.77 -17.58
CA ILE A 319 -5.47 -15.12 -16.49
C ILE A 319 -6.28 -15.20 -15.18
N VAL A 320 -7.57 -14.88 -15.22
CA VAL A 320 -8.45 -14.98 -14.05
C VAL A 320 -8.50 -16.41 -13.52
N THR A 321 -8.51 -17.42 -14.38
CA THR A 321 -8.45 -18.83 -13.96
C THR A 321 -7.15 -19.13 -13.21
N ASP A 322 -6.01 -18.61 -13.67
CA ASP A 322 -4.73 -18.75 -12.96
C ASP A 322 -4.73 -18.03 -11.60
N LEU A 323 -5.46 -16.91 -11.48
CA LEU A 323 -5.61 -16.18 -10.21
C LEU A 323 -6.42 -16.97 -9.18
N LEU A 324 -7.30 -17.91 -9.58
CA LEU A 324 -8.20 -18.63 -8.68
C LEU A 324 -7.47 -19.49 -7.64
N VAL A 325 -6.18 -19.79 -7.85
CA VAL A 325 -5.33 -20.44 -6.84
C VAL A 325 -5.19 -19.55 -5.60
N SER A 326 -5.26 -18.23 -5.79
CA SER A 326 -5.19 -17.24 -4.72
C SER A 326 -6.56 -16.79 -4.22
N GLU A 327 -7.25 -17.70 -3.53
CA GLU A 327 -8.64 -17.54 -3.10
C GLU A 327 -8.89 -16.23 -2.34
N ARG A 328 -8.03 -15.86 -1.37
CA ARG A 328 -8.26 -14.63 -0.58
C ARG A 328 -8.02 -13.38 -1.41
N PHE A 329 -7.02 -13.40 -2.28
CA PHE A 329 -6.75 -12.28 -3.18
C PHE A 329 -7.89 -12.09 -4.18
N VAL A 330 -8.33 -13.17 -4.83
CA VAL A 330 -9.43 -13.15 -5.79
C VAL A 330 -10.72 -12.67 -5.15
N TYR A 331 -10.98 -13.05 -3.90
CA TYR A 331 -12.12 -12.55 -3.15
C TYR A 331 -12.09 -11.02 -3.02
N ILE A 332 -10.96 -10.43 -2.61
CA ILE A 332 -10.81 -8.97 -2.47
C ILE A 332 -10.86 -8.30 -3.85
N LEU A 333 -10.26 -8.91 -4.88
CA LEU A 333 -10.31 -8.42 -6.25
C LEU A 333 -11.76 -8.35 -6.75
N ASN A 334 -12.55 -9.40 -6.54
CA ASN A 334 -13.95 -9.46 -6.99
C ASN A 334 -14.86 -8.50 -6.22
N ASP A 335 -14.59 -8.28 -4.93
CA ASP A 335 -15.32 -7.30 -4.09
C ASP A 335 -15.15 -5.86 -4.60
N ARG A 336 -13.97 -5.53 -5.17
CA ARG A 336 -13.68 -4.19 -5.71
C ARG A 336 -13.98 -4.07 -7.21
N TYR A 337 -13.68 -5.11 -7.97
CA TYR A 337 -13.75 -5.14 -9.42
C TYR A 337 -14.46 -6.42 -9.86
N SER A 338 -15.73 -6.30 -10.25
CA SER A 338 -16.55 -7.45 -10.65
C SER A 338 -15.85 -8.28 -11.73
N LEU A 339 -15.37 -9.47 -11.36
CA LEU A 339 -14.60 -10.33 -12.27
C LEU A 339 -15.47 -10.81 -13.42
N GLU A 340 -16.77 -11.01 -13.18
CA GLU A 340 -17.76 -11.36 -14.22
C GLU A 340 -17.77 -10.34 -15.36
N GLN A 341 -17.67 -9.04 -15.05
CA GLN A 341 -17.58 -7.98 -16.06
C GLN A 341 -16.24 -8.01 -16.80
N ILE A 342 -15.14 -8.30 -16.09
CA ILE A 342 -13.80 -8.36 -16.68
C ILE A 342 -13.69 -9.50 -17.71
N ILE A 343 -14.31 -10.64 -17.44
CA ILE A 343 -14.32 -11.83 -18.32
C ILE A 343 -15.52 -11.88 -19.26
N ALA A 344 -16.23 -10.77 -19.47
CA ALA A 344 -17.46 -10.73 -20.29
C ALA A 344 -17.29 -11.25 -21.73
N LYS A 345 -16.08 -11.27 -22.28
CA LYS A 345 -15.77 -11.84 -23.61
C LYS A 345 -15.24 -13.29 -23.59
N GLY A 346 -15.04 -13.88 -22.42
CA GLY A 346 -14.65 -15.28 -22.27
C GLY A 346 -15.73 -16.26 -22.75
N THR A 347 -15.34 -17.52 -22.94
CA THR A 347 -16.28 -18.58 -23.31
C THR A 347 -17.32 -18.81 -22.21
N LEU A 348 -18.48 -19.36 -22.55
CA LEU A 348 -19.52 -19.69 -21.56
C LEU A 348 -18.97 -20.62 -20.47
N THR A 349 -18.20 -21.64 -20.87
CA THR A 349 -17.55 -22.60 -19.95
C THR A 349 -16.58 -21.93 -18.98
N GLN A 350 -15.77 -20.97 -19.45
CA GLN A 350 -14.86 -20.21 -18.60
C GLN A 350 -15.63 -19.36 -17.58
N LYS A 351 -16.67 -18.66 -18.03
CA LYS A 351 -17.50 -17.81 -17.17
C LYS A 351 -18.20 -18.62 -16.08
N GLU A 352 -18.82 -19.74 -16.46
CA GLU A 352 -19.48 -20.63 -15.50
C GLU A 352 -18.50 -21.22 -14.49
N ASN A 353 -17.30 -21.61 -14.94
CA ASN A 353 -16.27 -22.14 -14.04
C ASN A 353 -15.81 -21.08 -13.03
N VAL A 354 -15.46 -19.88 -13.52
CA VAL A 354 -15.06 -18.76 -12.65
C VAL A 354 -16.17 -18.45 -11.66
N LYS A 355 -17.42 -18.34 -12.11
CA LYS A 355 -18.57 -18.06 -11.23
C LYS A 355 -18.71 -19.09 -10.10
N LYS A 356 -18.71 -20.39 -10.43
CA LYS A 356 -18.82 -21.47 -9.44
C LYS A 356 -17.70 -21.43 -8.40
N ILE A 357 -16.46 -21.15 -8.85
CA ILE A 357 -15.32 -21.05 -7.95
C ILE A 357 -15.43 -19.80 -7.08
N LEU A 358 -15.84 -18.66 -7.64
CA LEU A 358 -16.05 -17.42 -6.89
C LEU A 358 -17.13 -17.58 -5.81
N GLU A 359 -18.24 -18.25 -6.09
CA GLU A 359 -19.28 -18.54 -5.09
C GLU A 359 -18.72 -19.39 -3.93
N SER A 360 -17.92 -20.41 -4.25
CA SER A 360 -17.25 -21.25 -3.25
C SER A 360 -16.24 -20.46 -2.42
N VAL A 361 -15.38 -19.66 -3.07
CA VAL A 361 -14.38 -18.80 -2.43
C VAL A 361 -15.06 -17.77 -1.53
N GLN A 362 -16.12 -17.12 -2.02
CA GLN A 362 -16.91 -16.16 -1.25
C GLN A 362 -17.42 -16.79 0.04
N MET A 363 -18.06 -17.96 -0.05
CA MET A 363 -18.58 -18.65 1.13
C MET A 363 -17.48 -19.02 2.15
N LYS A 364 -16.31 -19.46 1.67
CA LYS A 364 -15.15 -19.77 2.54
C LYS A 364 -14.61 -18.53 3.24
N GLN A 365 -14.38 -17.45 2.47
CA GLN A 365 -13.77 -16.22 2.98
C GLN A 365 -14.72 -15.44 3.90
N GLU A 366 -16.02 -15.44 3.62
CA GLU A 366 -17.04 -14.91 4.54
C GLU A 366 -17.02 -15.66 5.87
N LYS A 367 -17.04 -17.00 5.84
CA LYS A 367 -16.98 -17.80 7.05
C LYS A 367 -15.70 -17.54 7.86
N ALA A 368 -14.55 -17.43 7.20
CA ALA A 368 -13.27 -17.13 7.85
C ALA A 368 -13.27 -15.72 8.48
N THR A 369 -13.73 -14.71 7.72
CA THR A 369 -13.84 -13.33 8.20
C THR A 369 -14.74 -13.23 9.43
N LEU A 370 -15.88 -13.92 9.41
CA LEU A 370 -16.81 -13.95 10.55
C LEU A 370 -16.18 -14.63 11.78
N ALA A 371 -15.48 -15.75 11.59
CA ALA A 371 -14.76 -16.41 12.68
C ALA A 371 -13.71 -15.49 13.31
N ASP A 372 -12.97 -14.74 12.49
CA ASP A 372 -11.99 -13.76 12.97
C ASP A 372 -12.62 -12.61 13.75
N ILE A 373 -13.66 -11.98 13.20
CA ILE A 373 -14.39 -10.88 13.86
C ILE A 373 -15.02 -11.37 15.17
N SER A 374 -15.56 -12.58 15.17
CA SER A 374 -16.12 -13.20 16.36
C SER A 374 -15.06 -13.43 17.43
N ARG A 375 -13.90 -13.95 17.04
CA ARG A 375 -12.75 -14.16 17.94
C ARG A 375 -12.25 -12.85 18.55
N LEU A 376 -12.30 -11.76 17.80
CA LEU A 376 -11.98 -10.40 18.27
C LEU A 376 -13.06 -9.80 19.18
N GLY A 377 -14.15 -10.52 19.45
CA GLY A 377 -15.27 -10.02 20.27
C GLY A 377 -16.11 -8.94 19.60
N LEU A 378 -15.85 -8.62 18.33
CA LEU A 378 -16.53 -7.54 17.61
C LEU A 378 -18.00 -7.85 17.32
N VAL A 379 -18.39 -9.14 17.33
CA VAL A 379 -19.80 -9.56 17.24
C VAL A 379 -20.51 -9.67 18.59
N LYS A 380 -19.78 -9.59 19.71
CA LYS A 380 -20.35 -9.81 21.05
C LYS A 380 -21.34 -8.69 21.39
N ASN A 381 -22.51 -9.08 21.88
CA ASN A 381 -23.61 -8.19 22.28
C ASN A 381 -24.09 -7.24 21.16
N LEU A 382 -23.89 -7.59 19.88
CA LEU A 382 -24.44 -6.78 18.80
C LEU A 382 -25.98 -6.75 18.89
N GLY A 383 -26.59 -5.60 18.60
CA GLY A 383 -28.06 -5.42 18.66
C GLY A 383 -28.74 -5.51 20.04
N SER A 384 -28.04 -5.87 21.11
CA SER A 384 -28.64 -6.02 22.46
C SER A 384 -28.79 -4.67 23.20
N LEU A 385 -29.76 -3.86 22.77
CA LEU A 385 -29.99 -2.50 23.29
C LEU A 385 -30.16 -2.45 24.82
N SER A 386 -30.74 -3.49 25.42
CA SER A 386 -30.96 -3.58 26.87
C SER A 386 -29.66 -3.78 27.68
N SER A 387 -28.58 -4.23 27.04
CA SER A 387 -27.29 -4.47 27.67
C SER A 387 -26.24 -3.40 27.36
N MET A 388 -26.59 -2.43 26.50
CA MET A 388 -25.66 -1.39 26.06
C MET A 388 -25.68 -0.16 26.98
N PRO A 389 -24.55 0.56 27.11
CA PRO A 389 -24.53 1.87 27.75
C PRO A 389 -25.53 2.82 27.08
N ARG A 390 -26.17 3.68 27.88
CA ARG A 390 -27.24 4.58 27.40
C ARG A 390 -26.80 5.46 26.22
N GLY A 391 -25.56 5.96 26.23
CA GLY A 391 -25.02 6.77 25.13
C GLY A 391 -24.92 5.99 23.81
N VAL A 392 -24.58 4.70 23.87
CA VAL A 392 -24.53 3.83 22.69
C VAL A 392 -25.92 3.54 22.17
N ALA A 393 -26.89 3.28 23.06
CA ALA A 393 -28.28 3.04 22.67
C ALA A 393 -28.87 4.27 21.94
N VAL A 394 -28.60 5.48 22.44
CA VAL A 394 -29.01 6.72 21.78
C VAL A 394 -28.39 6.86 20.40
N ALA A 395 -27.07 6.63 20.26
CA ALA A 395 -26.41 6.67 18.96
C ALA A 395 -27.01 5.66 17.97
N VAL A 396 -27.33 4.44 18.43
CA VAL A 396 -28.00 3.42 17.60
C VAL A 396 -29.40 3.88 17.19
N ASP A 397 -30.18 4.45 18.11
CA ASP A 397 -31.52 4.96 17.82
C ASP A 397 -31.48 6.13 16.82
N GLU A 398 -30.49 7.02 16.91
CA GLU A 398 -30.28 8.14 15.98
C GLU A 398 -30.02 7.63 14.55
N VAL A 399 -29.10 6.68 14.38
CA VAL A 399 -28.82 6.10 13.06
C VAL A 399 -30.02 5.27 12.56
N MET A 400 -30.72 4.55 13.46
CA MET A 400 -31.95 3.82 13.12
C MET A 400 -33.08 4.74 12.66
N ALA A 401 -33.19 5.94 13.22
CA ALA A 401 -34.20 6.91 12.79
C ALA A 401 -33.98 7.36 11.33
N ILE A 402 -32.73 7.40 10.88
CA ILE A 402 -32.36 7.76 9.49
C ILE A 402 -32.44 6.53 8.57
N PHE A 403 -32.02 5.36 9.04
CA PHE A 403 -31.98 4.12 8.26
C PHE A 403 -32.87 3.02 8.87
N PRO A 404 -34.20 3.20 8.90
CA PRO A 404 -35.11 2.25 9.55
C PRO A 404 -35.21 0.89 8.83
N HIS A 405 -34.68 0.81 7.60
CA HIS A 405 -34.63 -0.42 6.81
C HIS A 405 -33.45 -1.33 7.20
N LEU A 406 -32.45 -0.80 7.91
CA LEU A 406 -31.28 -1.56 8.33
C LEU A 406 -31.54 -2.24 9.68
N SER A 407 -30.94 -3.43 9.88
CA SER A 407 -31.07 -4.14 11.15
C SER A 407 -30.32 -3.40 12.28
N THR A 408 -30.85 -3.45 13.49
CA THR A 408 -30.19 -2.91 14.70
C THR A 408 -28.79 -3.48 14.92
N HIS A 409 -28.56 -4.74 14.52
CA HIS A 409 -27.25 -5.39 14.64
C HIS A 409 -26.25 -4.79 13.65
N TYR A 410 -26.68 -4.53 12.41
CA TYR A 410 -25.85 -3.88 11.40
C TYR A 410 -25.49 -2.46 11.79
N ILE A 411 -26.49 -1.68 12.25
CA ILE A 411 -26.29 -0.31 12.71
C ILE A 411 -25.32 -0.28 13.90
N HIS A 412 -25.54 -1.13 14.91
CA HIS A 412 -24.62 -1.20 16.05
C HIS A 412 -23.20 -1.58 15.61
N ALA A 413 -23.04 -2.50 14.65
CA ALA A 413 -21.73 -2.85 14.12
C ALA A 413 -21.04 -1.68 13.38
N CYS A 414 -21.80 -0.90 12.61
CA CYS A 414 -21.29 0.30 11.93
C CYS A 414 -20.84 1.37 12.93
N ILE A 415 -21.68 1.66 13.93
CA ILE A 415 -21.37 2.64 14.98
C ILE A 415 -20.16 2.19 15.81
N ARG A 416 -20.08 0.90 16.17
CA ARG A 416 -18.90 0.34 16.86
C ARG A 416 -17.61 0.50 16.06
N HIS A 417 -17.68 0.38 14.72
CA HIS A 417 -16.50 0.52 13.86
C HIS A 417 -15.91 1.92 13.88
N VAL A 418 -16.74 2.95 13.96
CA VAL A 418 -16.33 4.37 14.01
C VAL A 418 -16.21 4.89 15.44
N GLY A 419 -15.97 4.02 16.42
CA GLY A 419 -15.76 4.44 17.80
C GLY A 419 -16.99 5.02 18.50
N TYR A 420 -18.18 4.59 18.09
CA TYR A 420 -19.47 5.02 18.62
C TYR A 420 -19.93 6.44 18.26
N ASP A 421 -19.38 7.04 17.20
CA ASP A 421 -19.86 8.30 16.63
C ASP A 421 -21.03 8.06 15.64
N ALA A 422 -22.23 8.52 15.99
CA ALA A 422 -23.41 8.40 15.13
C ALA A 422 -23.26 9.18 13.82
N THR A 423 -22.65 10.36 13.86
CA THR A 423 -22.47 11.23 12.68
C THR A 423 -21.50 10.60 11.69
N GLU A 424 -20.37 10.09 12.18
CA GLU A 424 -19.40 9.37 11.34
C GLU A 424 -20.00 8.08 10.78
N ALA A 425 -20.82 7.36 11.56
CA ALA A 425 -21.52 6.17 11.09
C ALA A 425 -22.51 6.50 9.97
N ILE A 426 -23.30 7.56 10.12
CA ILE A 426 -24.22 8.05 9.08
C ILE A 426 -23.44 8.42 7.83
N ASP A 427 -22.40 9.24 7.95
CA ASP A 427 -21.58 9.66 6.82
C ASP A 427 -20.94 8.45 6.09
N MET A 428 -20.45 7.47 6.85
CA MET A 428 -19.91 6.22 6.32
C MET A 428 -20.97 5.42 5.54
N ILE A 429 -22.18 5.29 6.08
CA ILE A 429 -23.30 4.56 5.44
C ILE A 429 -23.78 5.31 4.18
N VAL A 430 -24.05 6.61 4.26
CA VAL A 430 -24.51 7.44 3.13
C VAL A 430 -23.48 7.47 2.01
N SER A 431 -22.19 7.61 2.36
CA SER A 431 -21.11 7.69 1.38
C SER A 431 -20.74 6.34 0.73
N GLU A 432 -21.43 5.25 1.08
CA GLU A 432 -21.09 3.88 0.69
C GLU A 432 -19.63 3.50 1.03
N ARG A 433 -19.04 4.15 2.05
CA ARG A 433 -17.68 3.92 2.53
C ARG A 433 -17.59 2.82 3.57
N VAL A 434 -18.70 2.12 3.81
CA VAL A 434 -18.78 1.01 4.76
C VAL A 434 -17.73 -0.06 4.40
N PRO A 435 -16.87 -0.47 5.36
CA PRO A 435 -15.91 -1.54 5.15
C PRO A 435 -16.58 -2.80 4.61
N GLY A 436 -15.92 -3.51 3.69
CA GLY A 436 -16.51 -4.68 3.05
C GLY A 436 -17.00 -5.73 4.06
N TRP A 437 -16.33 -5.90 5.20
CA TRP A 437 -16.78 -6.84 6.24
C TRP A 437 -18.09 -6.42 6.91
N LEU A 438 -18.33 -5.11 7.07
CA LEU A 438 -19.59 -4.60 7.58
C LEU A 438 -20.68 -4.77 6.53
N ARG A 439 -20.46 -4.35 5.27
CA ARG A 439 -21.43 -4.53 4.17
C ARG A 439 -21.95 -5.97 4.08
N ARG A 440 -21.10 -6.95 4.38
CA ARG A 440 -21.46 -8.37 4.38
C ARG A 440 -22.39 -8.82 5.52
N LEU A 441 -22.51 -8.04 6.59
CA LEU A 441 -23.51 -8.24 7.64
C LEU A 441 -24.91 -7.77 7.22
N GLU A 442 -25.00 -6.87 6.22
CA GLU A 442 -26.27 -6.36 5.66
C GLU A 442 -26.91 -7.37 4.68
N GLY A 443 -26.06 -8.02 3.86
CA GLY A 443 -26.48 -8.77 2.69
C GLY A 443 -26.78 -10.26 2.93
N ARG A 444 -27.94 -10.59 3.51
CA ARG A 444 -28.63 -11.88 3.27
C ARG A 444 -30.15 -11.75 3.09
N SER A 445 -30.63 -10.60 2.60
CA SER A 445 -32.05 -10.40 2.30
C SER A 445 -32.48 -10.82 0.87
N ASP A 446 -31.55 -11.00 -0.08
CA ASP A 446 -31.90 -11.08 -1.52
C ASP A 446 -31.95 -12.48 -2.16
N ILE A 447 -31.93 -13.57 -1.39
CA ILE A 447 -32.24 -14.90 -1.93
C ILE A 447 -33.74 -15.19 -1.74
N GLY A 448 -34.53 -14.65 -2.67
CA GLY A 448 -35.87 -15.13 -3.02
C GLY A 448 -37.01 -14.65 -2.13
N GLY A 449 -37.88 -13.81 -2.72
CA GLY A 449 -39.14 -13.38 -2.13
C GLY A 449 -39.98 -14.56 -1.62
N GLY A 450 -40.10 -14.65 -0.30
CA GLY A 450 -40.90 -15.67 0.36
C GLY A 450 -40.84 -15.51 1.88
N LYS A 451 -41.80 -14.74 2.44
CA LYS A 451 -42.19 -14.68 3.87
C LYS A 451 -41.05 -15.10 4.83
N GLY A 452 -40.12 -14.18 5.07
CA GLY A 452 -38.80 -14.51 5.63
C GLY A 452 -38.41 -13.91 6.98
N GLY A 453 -39.30 -13.25 7.74
CA GLY A 453 -38.95 -12.62 9.03
C GLY A 453 -38.44 -13.55 10.14
N LYS A 454 -38.32 -14.86 9.89
CA LYS A 454 -37.74 -15.86 10.81
C LYS A 454 -36.33 -16.33 10.41
N LYS A 455 -35.80 -15.99 9.23
CA LYS A 455 -34.47 -16.44 8.78
C LYS A 455 -33.32 -15.51 9.21
N GLU A 456 -33.56 -14.21 9.33
CA GLU A 456 -32.54 -13.24 9.77
C GLU A 456 -32.19 -13.39 11.27
N LYS A 457 -33.18 -13.59 12.14
CA LYS A 457 -32.95 -13.93 13.56
C LYS A 457 -32.08 -15.17 13.74
N LYS A 458 -32.31 -16.20 12.91
CA LYS A 458 -31.53 -17.44 12.92
C LYS A 458 -30.07 -17.28 12.50
N TRP A 459 -29.66 -16.18 11.87
CA TRP A 459 -28.28 -16.00 11.44
C TRP A 459 -27.39 -15.45 12.57
N PHE A 460 -27.87 -14.44 13.30
CA PHE A 460 -27.18 -13.93 14.50
C PHE A 460 -27.26 -14.92 15.67
N GLU A 461 -28.41 -15.55 15.91
CA GLU A 461 -28.58 -16.55 17.00
C GLU A 461 -27.71 -17.81 16.76
N LYS A 462 -27.56 -18.25 15.50
CA LYS A 462 -26.68 -19.38 15.15
C LYS A 462 -25.19 -19.04 15.27
N MET A 463 -24.81 -17.76 15.26
CA MET A 463 -23.43 -17.33 15.52
C MET A 463 -23.07 -17.42 16.99
N GLU A 464 -23.96 -16.99 17.91
CA GLU A 464 -23.73 -17.14 19.36
C GLU A 464 -23.58 -18.61 19.76
N GLU A 465 -24.44 -19.50 19.23
CA GLU A 465 -24.39 -20.95 19.54
C GLU A 465 -23.09 -21.65 19.12
N THR A 466 -22.41 -21.17 18.07
CA THR A 466 -21.10 -21.74 17.64
C THR A 466 -19.91 -21.29 18.48
N THR A 467 -20.09 -20.37 19.43
CA THR A 467 -18.98 -19.69 20.14
C THR A 467 -18.84 -20.04 21.61
N SER A 468 -19.72 -20.90 22.15
CA SER A 468 -19.74 -21.30 23.58
C SER A 468 -18.50 -22.07 24.06
N ALA A 469 -17.52 -22.32 23.19
CA ALA A 469 -16.32 -23.11 23.48
C ALA A 469 -15.02 -22.44 22.99
N VAL A 470 -14.78 -21.16 23.30
CA VAL A 470 -13.46 -20.54 23.10
C VAL A 470 -13.16 -19.61 24.28
N ARG A 471 -11.87 -19.56 24.66
CA ARG A 471 -11.27 -18.79 25.77
C ARG A 471 -11.93 -17.42 26.04
N PRO A 472 -11.92 -16.95 27.31
CA PRO A 472 -12.51 -15.68 27.66
C PRO A 472 -11.92 -14.54 26.81
N PRO A 473 -12.76 -13.58 26.38
CA PRO A 473 -12.30 -12.42 25.65
C PRO A 473 -11.30 -11.62 26.49
N ILE A 474 -10.29 -11.06 25.84
CA ILE A 474 -9.43 -10.04 26.44
C ILE A 474 -10.34 -8.85 26.72
N THR A 475 -10.60 -8.58 28.00
CA THR A 475 -11.29 -7.38 28.46
C THR A 475 -10.34 -6.20 28.25
N PHE A 476 -10.71 -5.28 27.36
CA PHE A 476 -10.16 -3.94 27.42
C PHE A 476 -10.92 -3.22 28.53
N ASP A 477 -10.33 -3.16 29.72
CA ASP A 477 -10.79 -2.24 30.74
C ASP A 477 -10.54 -0.82 30.22
N HIS A 478 -11.62 -0.16 29.82
CA HIS A 478 -11.62 1.22 29.33
C HIS A 478 -11.37 2.24 30.46
N GLU A 479 -10.96 1.80 31.66
CA GLU A 479 -10.76 2.67 32.82
C GLU A 479 -9.32 3.19 32.99
N ASP A 480 -8.32 2.68 32.24
CA ASP A 480 -6.91 3.09 32.42
C ASP A 480 -6.33 3.99 31.33
N CYS A 481 -7.14 4.50 30.41
CA CYS A 481 -6.70 5.47 29.38
C CYS A 481 -7.14 6.90 29.71
N ASP A 482 -6.73 7.42 30.87
CA ASP A 482 -6.88 8.83 31.19
C ASP A 482 -5.79 9.68 30.50
N LEU A 483 -5.89 9.77 29.18
CA LEU A 483 -5.02 10.58 28.30
C LEU A 483 -5.08 12.10 28.60
N LEU A 484 -5.99 12.53 29.48
CA LEU A 484 -6.12 13.91 29.93
C LEU A 484 -5.16 14.28 31.08
N ALA A 485 -4.69 13.30 31.88
CA ALA A 485 -3.80 13.57 33.01
C ALA A 485 -2.35 13.91 32.59
N VAL A 486 -1.92 13.48 31.39
CA VAL A 486 -0.59 13.77 30.85
C VAL A 486 -0.50 15.18 30.22
N VAL A 487 -1.64 15.74 29.80
CA VAL A 487 -1.69 17.08 29.17
C VAL A 487 -1.80 18.20 30.21
N GLN A 488 -2.24 17.91 31.44
CA GLN A 488 -2.41 18.91 32.49
C GLN A 488 -1.20 19.05 33.44
N SER A 489 -0.22 18.15 33.38
CA SER A 489 0.98 18.20 34.25
C SER A 489 2.13 19.05 33.72
N SER A 490 2.01 19.63 32.52
CA SER A 490 3.06 20.45 31.89
C SER A 490 2.85 21.97 32.00
N SER A 491 1.90 22.43 32.81
CA SER A 491 1.66 23.87 33.03
C SER A 491 1.76 24.27 34.50
N SER A 492 2.99 24.54 34.97
CA SER A 492 3.24 25.43 36.10
C SER A 492 4.66 26.02 36.01
N PRO A 493 4.82 27.35 36.07
CA PRO A 493 6.11 28.02 35.98
C PRO A 493 6.72 28.16 37.38
N SER A 494 7.92 27.62 37.62
CA SER A 494 8.70 27.92 38.83
C SER A 494 9.61 29.12 38.58
N SER A 495 9.08 30.31 38.87
CA SER A 495 9.88 31.41 39.38
C SER A 495 10.41 31.04 40.76
N SER A 496 11.73 31.04 40.95
CA SER A 496 12.29 31.44 42.24
C SER A 496 13.72 31.96 42.06
N SER A 497 13.90 33.10 42.68
CA SER A 497 15.06 33.97 42.76
C SER A 497 15.78 33.75 44.10
N ILE A 498 17.05 34.22 44.14
CA ILE A 498 17.86 34.57 45.34
C ILE A 498 18.46 33.33 46.07
N GLU A 499 19.75 33.22 46.42
CA GLU A 499 20.89 34.13 46.66
C GLU A 499 22.13 33.85 45.80
#